data_AF-A0A9W6TD70-F1
#
_entry.id   AF-A0A9W6TD70-F1
#
_cell.length_a   1.000
_cell.length_b   1.000
_cell.length_c   1.000
_cell.angle_alpha   90.00
_cell.angle_beta   90.00
_cell.angle_gamma   90.00
#
_symmetry.space_group_name_H-M   'P 1'
#
loop_
_entity.id
_entity.type
_entity.pdbx_description
1 polymer ?
#
loop_
_entity_poly.entity_id
_entity_poly.type
_entity_poly.pdbx_seq_one_letter_code
_entity_poly.pdbx_strand_id
1 'polypeptide(L)'
;MCVECEDTAAALRCEDCADVYCPLCFEAQHHAGSRLRHSKTPLPGASASDSVSDAPRDEPPPPPAEDEDVPPPPAEAPPSPVKLAQPRDAPITSESEADDSDDELMRDIEAAPSALMKDAAYIPLRLDEDERALFNLLDAALNVSEYTDKVDVLSYRSPVKRVIHELNEMFGVLSGLMIANDFRQGRRLVQDKQFKDNEDFFRQVFEIGRRYKIMNPERMRNNYGKMIYLLQDANLREIRNYLGFSCVAPIKTVASLLKERHALEILRDTRCEVATSVAAVEPDLLANPEALQRFARDKHDAIEGIVRDYSSASLSEDEIRLCLASISDSQSYLASNRSPITRMIDYLEKYFKPEKAEAGLSLEIRAGKNGARLSHSHASQYEYVLQSLLLWKNITTSMLRLWWVVEEDLLGGSMYRLRDTGQGLNRMQHAPETSHLVHTILHHTQKLRPRWVGSSVVHLGDHNVPNALMFIDKYTQISRILSPIVNTVHDIPALAAQANTRAFIEDSFGGAEALQKRILCDFFKHGFDGSGADNFFDAGSCIDGRLTSAWNWCSRIEKKPFFHVFLMAGFVGFDGHFEK
;
A
#
# COMPACT_ATOMS: atom_id res chain seq x y z
N MET A 1 27.43 -14.59 22.65
CA MET A 1 26.71 -15.29 21.57
C MET A 1 27.29 -14.87 20.23
N CYS A 2 26.97 -15.57 19.14
CA CYS A 2 27.23 -15.11 17.78
C CYS A 2 26.52 -13.78 17.53
N VAL A 3 27.20 -12.80 16.94
CA VAL A 3 26.65 -11.46 16.65
C VAL A 3 25.59 -11.47 15.54
N GLU A 4 25.57 -12.51 14.69
CA GLU A 4 24.73 -12.56 13.49
C GLU A 4 23.40 -13.29 13.69
N CYS A 5 23.41 -14.42 14.41
CA CYS A 5 22.20 -15.21 14.65
C CYS A 5 21.67 -15.09 16.07
N GLU A 6 22.48 -14.63 17.03
CA GLU A 6 22.20 -14.60 18.48
C GLU A 6 21.82 -15.95 19.14
N ASP A 7 21.51 -16.99 18.35
CA ASP A 7 21.04 -18.32 18.76
C ASP A 7 22.16 -19.29 19.19
N THR A 8 23.37 -19.15 18.63
CA THR A 8 24.49 -20.06 18.90
C THR A 8 25.69 -19.37 19.56
N ALA A 9 26.45 -20.14 20.33
CA ALA A 9 27.69 -19.66 20.92
C ALA A 9 28.70 -19.21 19.84
N ALA A 10 29.40 -18.10 20.09
CA ALA A 10 30.47 -17.66 19.21
C ALA A 10 31.72 -18.51 19.44
N ALA A 11 32.35 -18.96 18.36
CA ALA A 11 33.57 -19.75 18.37
C ALA A 11 34.73 -19.06 17.64
N LEU A 12 34.43 -18.08 16.79
CA LEU A 12 35.38 -17.36 15.95
C LEU A 12 35.26 -15.86 16.23
N ARG A 13 36.38 -15.15 16.19
CA ARG A 13 36.45 -13.70 16.11
C ARG A 13 36.99 -13.30 14.74
N CYS A 14 36.43 -12.26 14.14
CA CYS A 14 37.02 -11.58 13.00
C CYS A 14 37.87 -10.41 13.52
N GLU A 15 39.15 -10.33 13.17
CA GLU A 15 40.01 -9.22 13.62
C GLU A 15 39.67 -7.92 12.86
N ASP A 16 39.28 -8.03 11.59
CA ASP A 16 38.97 -6.90 10.70
C ASP A 16 37.58 -6.30 10.95
N CYS A 17 36.59 -7.10 11.36
CA CYS A 17 35.29 -6.62 11.85
C CYS A 17 35.30 -6.31 13.37
N ALA A 18 36.31 -6.79 14.11
CA ALA A 18 36.38 -6.86 15.57
C ALA A 18 35.31 -7.73 16.28
N ASP A 19 34.35 -8.28 15.54
CA ASP A 19 33.15 -9.01 15.97
C ASP A 19 33.33 -10.53 16.16
N VAL A 20 32.35 -11.18 16.81
CA VAL A 20 32.38 -12.62 17.16
C VAL A 20 31.21 -13.42 16.55
N TYR A 21 31.52 -14.59 15.99
CA TYR A 21 30.64 -15.39 15.13
C TYR A 21 30.62 -16.87 15.54
N CYS A 22 29.53 -17.58 15.28
CA CYS A 22 29.55 -19.04 15.19
C CYS A 22 30.14 -19.46 13.81
N PRO A 23 30.59 -20.72 13.64
CA PRO A 23 31.27 -21.16 12.41
C PRO A 23 30.47 -20.92 11.12
N LEU A 24 29.17 -21.25 11.14
CA LEU A 24 28.28 -21.10 9.98
C LEU A 24 28.08 -19.63 9.59
N CYS A 25 27.80 -18.76 10.56
CA CYS A 25 27.65 -17.32 10.31
C CYS A 25 28.97 -16.67 9.86
N PHE A 26 30.12 -17.13 10.37
CA PHE A 26 31.41 -16.64 9.88
C PHE A 26 31.58 -16.96 8.40
N GLU A 27 31.37 -18.21 7.99
CA GLU A 27 31.51 -18.60 6.58
C GLU A 27 30.51 -17.88 5.69
N ALA A 28 29.24 -17.79 6.10
CA ALA A 28 28.22 -17.04 5.37
C ALA A 28 28.60 -15.55 5.16
N GLN A 29 29.08 -14.86 6.20
CA GLN A 29 29.44 -13.44 6.13
C GLN A 29 30.78 -13.15 5.44
N HIS A 30 31.65 -14.15 5.30
CA HIS A 30 33.00 -14.00 4.74
C HIS A 30 33.25 -14.82 3.47
N HIS A 31 32.21 -15.40 2.83
CA HIS A 31 32.37 -16.16 1.58
C HIS A 31 32.61 -15.30 0.32
N ALA A 32 32.38 -13.98 0.38
CA ALA A 32 32.41 -13.09 -0.80
C ALA A 32 32.81 -11.64 -0.49
N GLY A 33 33.12 -10.88 -1.56
CA GLY A 33 33.37 -9.44 -1.49
C GLY A 33 34.69 -9.06 -0.79
N SER A 34 34.74 -7.87 -0.19
CA SER A 34 35.90 -7.41 0.57
C SER A 34 36.16 -8.24 1.83
N ARG A 35 35.10 -8.84 2.40
CA ARG A 35 35.14 -9.66 3.63
C ARG A 35 35.83 -11.02 3.44
N LEU A 36 35.96 -11.50 2.21
CA LEU A 36 36.67 -12.75 1.88
C LEU A 36 38.13 -12.79 2.35
N ARG A 37 38.76 -11.63 2.55
CA ARG A 37 40.16 -11.51 2.98
C ARG A 37 40.32 -11.28 4.49
N HIS A 38 39.22 -11.22 5.24
CA HIS A 38 39.29 -10.95 6.67
C HIS A 38 39.91 -12.14 7.42
N SER A 39 40.70 -11.81 8.43
CA SER A 39 41.41 -12.76 9.28
C SER A 39 40.53 -13.21 10.45
N LYS A 40 40.67 -14.49 10.85
CA LYS A 40 39.87 -15.11 11.91
C LYS A 40 40.72 -15.77 12.99
N THR A 41 40.34 -15.57 14.25
CA THR A 41 40.96 -16.19 15.42
C THR A 41 39.91 -17.01 16.20
N PRO A 42 40.23 -18.23 16.67
CA PRO A 42 39.31 -19.00 17.51
C PRO A 42 39.26 -18.42 18.94
N LEU A 43 38.07 -18.39 19.53
CA LEU A 43 37.89 -17.89 20.90
C LEU A 43 38.30 -18.95 21.95
N PRO A 44 39.08 -18.58 22.98
CA PRO A 44 39.48 -19.51 24.03
C PRO A 44 38.26 -19.90 24.88
N GLY A 45 37.96 -21.21 24.89
CA GLY A 45 36.77 -21.78 25.55
C GLY A 45 35.90 -22.64 24.62
N ALA A 46 36.11 -22.57 23.30
CA ALA A 46 35.44 -23.44 22.33
C ALA A 46 36.06 -24.84 22.28
N SER A 47 35.86 -25.65 23.34
CA SER A 47 36.20 -27.08 23.32
C SER A 47 35.21 -27.84 22.44
N ALA A 48 35.73 -28.46 21.37
CA ALA A 48 34.94 -29.31 20.48
C ALA A 48 34.65 -30.68 21.13
N SER A 49 33.50 -30.80 21.79
CA SER A 49 32.78 -32.08 21.95
C SER A 49 31.41 -31.86 22.62
N ASP A 50 30.33 -32.11 21.89
CA ASP A 50 29.34 -33.07 22.37
C ASP A 50 28.80 -33.86 21.18
N SER A 51 28.85 -35.19 21.29
CA SER A 51 28.75 -36.13 20.18
C SER A 51 27.48 -36.96 20.25
N VAL A 52 26.84 -37.22 19.11
CA VAL A 52 25.83 -38.28 18.99
C VAL A 52 26.42 -39.46 18.19
N SER A 53 26.91 -40.43 18.96
CA SER A 53 27.10 -41.87 18.68
C SER A 53 27.68 -42.36 17.34
N ASP A 54 28.78 -43.11 17.45
CA ASP A 54 29.33 -44.02 16.44
C ASP A 54 28.36 -45.12 15.97
N ALA A 55 28.51 -45.50 14.69
CA ALA A 55 28.20 -46.83 14.18
C ALA A 55 29.30 -47.24 13.16
N PRO A 56 29.69 -48.53 13.05
CA PRO A 56 30.96 -48.88 12.41
C PRO A 56 30.97 -48.73 10.88
N ARG A 57 32.15 -48.46 10.33
CA ARG A 57 32.43 -48.59 8.89
C ARG A 57 32.94 -50.01 8.61
N ASP A 58 32.18 -50.77 7.82
CA ASP A 58 32.69 -51.97 7.14
C ASP A 58 33.10 -51.65 5.69
N GLU A 59 34.09 -52.38 5.20
CA GLU A 59 34.64 -52.25 3.84
C GLU A 59 33.67 -52.79 2.77
N PRO A 60 33.70 -52.25 1.53
CA PRO A 60 32.92 -52.80 0.42
C PRO A 60 33.51 -54.14 -0.07
N PRO A 61 32.70 -55.20 -0.22
CA PRO A 61 33.14 -56.50 -0.74
C PRO A 61 33.40 -56.49 -2.26
N PRO A 62 34.17 -57.47 -2.78
CA PRO A 62 34.61 -57.54 -4.19
C PRO A 62 33.51 -57.95 -5.19
N PRO A 63 33.72 -57.77 -6.51
CA PRO A 63 32.73 -58.07 -7.54
C PRO A 63 32.60 -59.57 -7.86
N PRO A 64 31.44 -60.04 -8.34
CA PRO A 64 31.34 -61.30 -9.08
C PRO A 64 31.91 -61.17 -10.50
N ALA A 65 32.42 -62.28 -11.05
CA ALA A 65 33.01 -62.35 -12.39
C ALA A 65 32.17 -63.21 -13.36
N GLU A 66 32.35 -62.96 -14.67
CA GLU A 66 32.16 -63.87 -15.84
C GLU A 66 30.74 -64.47 -16.08
N ASP A 67 30.15 -64.52 -17.29
CA ASP A 67 30.46 -63.98 -18.64
C ASP A 67 29.11 -63.93 -19.47
N GLU A 68 28.96 -63.58 -20.76
CA GLU A 68 29.83 -63.51 -21.95
C GLU A 68 29.63 -62.22 -22.83
N ASP A 69 30.56 -62.02 -23.78
CA ASP A 69 30.50 -61.40 -25.13
C ASP A 69 29.10 -61.22 -25.81
N VAL A 70 28.77 -60.30 -26.77
CA VAL A 70 29.44 -59.17 -27.50
C VAL A 70 28.43 -58.57 -28.54
N PRO A 71 28.69 -57.51 -29.37
CA PRO A 71 29.60 -56.35 -29.31
C PRO A 71 28.87 -54.97 -29.41
N PRO A 72 29.59 -53.82 -29.28
CA PRO A 72 29.02 -52.48 -29.48
C PRO A 72 29.24 -51.88 -30.90
N PRO A 73 28.41 -50.90 -31.33
CA PRO A 73 28.68 -50.02 -32.48
C PRO A 73 29.54 -48.80 -32.09
N PRO A 74 30.16 -48.10 -33.08
CA PRO A 74 31.28 -47.17 -32.83
C PRO A 74 30.87 -45.71 -32.52
N ALA A 75 31.85 -44.93 -32.06
CA ALA A 75 31.71 -43.52 -31.69
C ALA A 75 31.94 -42.55 -32.86
N GLU A 76 31.23 -41.42 -32.85
CA GLU A 76 31.55 -40.21 -33.64
C GLU A 76 31.51 -38.95 -32.77
N ALA A 77 32.26 -37.92 -33.19
CA ALA A 77 32.53 -36.69 -32.44
C ALA A 77 31.53 -35.55 -32.76
N PRO A 78 31.40 -34.51 -31.90
CA PRO A 78 30.35 -33.51 -32.03
C PRO A 78 30.70 -32.34 -32.97
N PRO A 79 29.71 -31.76 -33.70
CA PRO A 79 29.83 -30.45 -34.32
C PRO A 79 29.08 -29.33 -33.55
N SER A 80 29.49 -28.09 -33.85
CA SER A 80 29.16 -26.83 -33.15
C SER A 80 27.77 -26.23 -33.47
N PRO A 81 27.29 -25.22 -32.70
CA PRO A 81 25.87 -24.82 -32.72
C PRO A 81 25.50 -23.84 -33.84
N VAL A 82 24.25 -23.94 -34.32
CA VAL A 82 23.63 -22.97 -35.24
C VAL A 82 22.27 -22.52 -34.72
N LYS A 83 21.95 -21.24 -34.93
CA LYS A 83 20.77 -20.52 -34.43
C LYS A 83 19.45 -21.13 -34.93
N LEU A 84 18.45 -21.17 -34.05
CA LEU A 84 17.05 -21.35 -34.42
C LEU A 84 16.35 -20.01 -34.62
N ALA A 85 15.72 -19.85 -35.79
CA ALA A 85 14.73 -18.83 -36.06
C ALA A 85 13.32 -19.35 -35.74
N GLN A 86 12.35 -18.44 -35.66
CA GLN A 86 10.93 -18.73 -35.42
C GLN A 86 10.31 -19.63 -36.49
N PRO A 87 9.27 -20.42 -36.13
CA PRO A 87 8.18 -20.76 -37.03
C PRO A 87 6.85 -20.10 -36.62
N ARG A 88 5.95 -19.97 -37.61
CA ARG A 88 4.60 -19.40 -37.51
C ARG A 88 3.53 -20.47 -37.28
N ASP A 89 2.40 -19.99 -36.75
CA ASP A 89 1.02 -20.49 -36.79
C ASP A 89 0.68 -21.72 -37.66
N ALA A 90 -0.07 -22.68 -37.09
CA ALA A 90 -1.49 -22.96 -37.43
C ALA A 90 -2.08 -23.98 -36.40
N PRO A 91 -3.37 -24.37 -36.42
CA PRO A 91 -4.28 -23.98 -35.35
C PRO A 91 -4.89 -25.16 -34.56
N ILE A 92 -5.36 -24.90 -33.34
CA ILE A 92 -6.21 -25.83 -32.59
C ILE A 92 -7.46 -25.08 -32.10
N THR A 93 -8.62 -25.60 -32.51
CA THR A 93 -9.95 -25.16 -32.09
C THR A 93 -10.31 -25.75 -30.73
N SER A 94 -10.69 -24.90 -29.78
CA SER A 94 -11.46 -25.32 -28.60
C SER A 94 -12.43 -24.21 -28.22
N GLU A 95 -13.72 -24.45 -28.44
CA GLU A 95 -14.80 -23.57 -28.01
C GLU A 95 -14.88 -23.59 -26.48
N SER A 96 -14.74 -22.42 -25.86
CA SER A 96 -15.14 -22.17 -24.48
C SER A 96 -15.94 -20.87 -24.50
N GLU A 97 -17.24 -20.97 -24.21
CA GLU A 97 -18.12 -19.82 -24.06
C GLU A 97 -17.63 -18.96 -22.88
N ALA A 98 -16.87 -17.91 -23.20
CA ALA A 98 -16.58 -16.81 -22.31
C ALA A 98 -17.68 -15.75 -22.45
N ASP A 99 -17.96 -15.05 -21.36
CA ASP A 99 -19.05 -14.09 -21.23
C ASP A 99 -18.86 -12.91 -22.21
N ASP A 100 -19.70 -12.82 -23.26
CA ASP A 100 -19.61 -11.80 -24.33
C ASP A 100 -19.87 -10.36 -23.80
N SER A 101 -20.35 -10.21 -22.55
CA SER A 101 -20.77 -8.92 -22.00
C SER A 101 -19.63 -7.94 -21.69
N ASP A 102 -18.41 -8.43 -21.44
CA ASP A 102 -17.22 -7.59 -21.20
C ASP A 102 -16.54 -7.13 -22.50
N ASP A 103 -16.68 -7.85 -23.61
CA ASP A 103 -16.06 -7.49 -24.89
C ASP A 103 -16.94 -6.49 -25.69
N GLU A 104 -18.27 -6.53 -25.48
CA GLU A 104 -19.20 -5.48 -25.93
C GLU A 104 -18.97 -4.16 -25.15
N LEU A 105 -18.54 -4.25 -23.88
CA LEU A 105 -18.20 -3.11 -23.01
C LEU A 105 -17.06 -2.23 -23.58
N MET A 106 -16.17 -2.81 -24.39
CA MET A 106 -15.02 -2.12 -24.98
C MET A 106 -15.27 -1.59 -26.40
N ARG A 107 -16.27 -2.11 -27.13
CA ARG A 107 -16.53 -1.72 -28.54
C ARG A 107 -17.35 -0.43 -28.67
N ASP A 108 -18.19 -0.10 -27.69
CA ASP A 108 -18.88 1.20 -27.64
C ASP A 108 -17.94 2.38 -27.29
N ILE A 109 -16.64 2.14 -27.09
CA ILE A 109 -15.62 3.13 -26.69
C ILE A 109 -14.72 3.54 -27.89
N GLU A 110 -15.25 3.61 -29.10
CA GLU A 110 -14.49 3.98 -30.32
C GLU A 110 -14.22 5.49 -30.51
N ALA A 111 -14.62 6.34 -29.56
CA ALA A 111 -14.12 7.71 -29.45
C ALA A 111 -13.19 7.81 -28.23
N ALA A 112 -11.93 8.21 -28.48
CA ALA A 112 -10.84 8.22 -27.49
C ALA A 112 -11.30 8.76 -26.12
N PRO A 113 -11.44 7.90 -25.09
CA PRO A 113 -12.14 8.30 -23.87
C PRO A 113 -11.37 9.40 -23.14
N SER A 114 -12.12 10.41 -22.67
CA SER A 114 -11.57 11.54 -21.93
C SER A 114 -10.81 11.06 -20.68
N ALA A 115 -9.92 11.91 -20.14
CA ALA A 115 -9.24 11.57 -18.88
C ALA A 115 -10.27 11.25 -17.77
N LEU A 116 -11.32 12.06 -17.69
CA LEU A 116 -12.43 11.87 -16.76
C LEU A 116 -13.21 10.57 -17.00
N MET A 117 -13.46 10.16 -18.25
CA MET A 117 -14.10 8.87 -18.54
C MET A 117 -13.28 7.69 -18.00
N LYS A 118 -11.95 7.74 -18.15
CA LYS A 118 -11.04 6.69 -17.65
C LYS A 118 -10.98 6.64 -16.12
N ASP A 119 -11.12 7.79 -15.46
CA ASP A 119 -11.11 7.86 -14.00
C ASP A 119 -12.47 7.53 -13.38
N ALA A 120 -13.58 7.87 -14.04
CA ALA A 120 -14.95 7.59 -13.57
C ALA A 120 -15.24 6.09 -13.36
N ALA A 121 -14.52 5.21 -14.04
CA ALA A 121 -14.55 3.75 -13.83
C ALA A 121 -14.07 3.33 -12.44
N TYR A 122 -13.27 4.16 -11.77
CA TYR A 122 -12.67 3.90 -10.46
C TYR A 122 -13.13 4.90 -9.38
N ILE A 123 -14.04 5.82 -9.71
CA ILE A 123 -14.64 6.77 -8.77
C ILE A 123 -15.89 6.12 -8.17
N PRO A 124 -15.90 5.74 -6.88
CA PRO A 124 -17.06 5.13 -6.26
C PRO A 124 -18.18 6.18 -6.09
N LEU A 125 -19.43 5.74 -6.17
CA LEU A 125 -20.57 6.62 -5.90
C LEU A 125 -20.71 6.93 -4.42
N ARG A 126 -20.97 8.19 -4.12
CA ARG A 126 -21.25 8.68 -2.77
C ARG A 126 -22.46 7.96 -2.18
N LEU A 127 -22.36 7.52 -0.92
CA LEU A 127 -23.48 6.89 -0.21
C LEU A 127 -24.63 7.88 0.00
N ASP A 128 -25.85 7.46 -0.37
CA ASP A 128 -27.12 8.10 0.01
C ASP A 128 -27.48 7.84 1.49
N GLU A 129 -28.65 8.29 1.94
CA GLU A 129 -29.07 8.18 3.36
C GLU A 129 -29.37 6.74 3.78
N ASP A 130 -29.96 5.92 2.91
CA ASP A 130 -30.27 4.51 3.19
C ASP A 130 -28.99 3.68 3.18
N GLU A 131 -28.10 3.91 2.22
CA GLU A 131 -26.77 3.28 2.16
C GLU A 131 -25.91 3.66 3.37
N ARG A 132 -26.02 4.88 3.90
CA ARG A 132 -25.37 5.27 5.18
C ARG A 132 -25.93 4.52 6.38
N ALA A 133 -27.23 4.26 6.42
CA ALA A 133 -27.83 3.45 7.50
C ALA A 133 -27.31 2.00 7.45
N LEU A 134 -27.21 1.41 6.25
CA LEU A 134 -26.60 0.09 6.04
C LEU A 134 -25.11 0.06 6.40
N PHE A 135 -24.36 1.12 6.05
CA PHE A 135 -22.96 1.27 6.44
C PHE A 135 -22.78 1.28 7.95
N ASN A 136 -23.55 2.09 8.68
CA ASN A 136 -23.47 2.19 10.14
C ASN A 136 -23.78 0.85 10.83
N LEU A 137 -24.74 0.09 10.28
CA LEU A 137 -25.08 -1.26 10.75
C LEU A 137 -23.92 -2.24 10.53
N LEU A 138 -23.24 -2.17 9.37
CA LEU A 138 -22.07 -2.99 9.08
C LEU A 138 -20.89 -2.66 10.00
N ASP A 139 -20.56 -1.37 10.17
CA ASP A 139 -19.45 -0.98 11.02
C ASP A 139 -19.71 -1.38 12.49
N ALA A 140 -20.94 -1.20 12.98
CA ALA A 140 -21.35 -1.70 14.29
C ALA A 140 -21.18 -3.23 14.44
N ALA A 141 -21.55 -4.02 13.42
CA ALA A 141 -21.36 -5.47 13.42
C ALA A 141 -19.87 -5.88 13.37
N LEU A 142 -19.06 -5.18 12.57
CA LEU A 142 -17.61 -5.41 12.49
C LEU A 142 -16.88 -5.02 13.78
N ASN A 143 -17.35 -3.98 14.49
CA ASN A 143 -16.79 -3.56 15.79
C ASN A 143 -16.94 -4.65 16.87
N VAL A 144 -18.04 -5.41 16.87
CA VAL A 144 -18.27 -6.51 17.84
C VAL A 144 -17.77 -7.89 17.38
N SER A 145 -17.33 -8.00 16.12
CA SER A 145 -16.84 -9.27 15.55
C SER A 145 -15.39 -9.56 15.98
N GLU A 146 -15.10 -10.80 16.37
CA GLU A 146 -13.74 -11.30 16.68
C GLU A 146 -13.19 -12.17 15.53
N TYR A 147 -13.66 -11.96 14.29
CA TYR A 147 -13.43 -12.86 13.15
C TYR A 147 -11.96 -13.24 12.95
N THR A 148 -11.07 -12.24 12.83
CA THR A 148 -9.63 -12.45 12.61
C THR A 148 -8.99 -13.17 13.78
N ASP A 149 -9.39 -12.85 15.02
CA ASP A 149 -8.78 -13.38 16.24
C ASP A 149 -9.13 -14.87 16.46
N LYS A 150 -10.16 -15.38 15.78
CA LYS A 150 -10.59 -16.78 15.83
C LYS A 150 -10.28 -17.58 14.56
N VAL A 151 -10.19 -16.92 13.39
CA VAL A 151 -9.88 -17.56 12.11
C VAL A 151 -8.38 -17.57 11.85
N ASP A 152 -7.70 -16.43 12.00
CA ASP A 152 -6.27 -16.25 11.69
C ASP A 152 -5.37 -16.66 12.85
N VAL A 153 -5.63 -17.85 13.39
CA VAL A 153 -4.85 -18.50 14.45
C VAL A 153 -4.49 -19.94 14.09
N LEU A 154 -3.32 -20.38 14.59
CA LEU A 154 -2.89 -21.77 14.53
C LEU A 154 -3.81 -22.63 15.42
N SER A 155 -4.53 -23.56 14.81
CA SER A 155 -5.51 -24.39 15.52
C SER A 155 -5.58 -25.80 14.93
N TYR A 156 -5.77 -26.80 15.78
CA TYR A 156 -6.08 -28.18 15.37
C TYR A 156 -7.51 -28.33 14.81
N ARG A 157 -8.36 -27.30 14.92
CA ARG A 157 -9.70 -27.28 14.32
C ARG A 157 -9.63 -26.92 12.84
N SER A 158 -10.38 -27.66 12.02
CA SER A 158 -10.56 -27.39 10.58
C SER A 158 -10.80 -25.88 10.30
N PRO A 159 -9.97 -25.22 9.47
CA PRO A 159 -10.15 -23.81 9.13
C PRO A 159 -11.53 -23.52 8.55
N VAL A 160 -11.98 -24.36 7.60
CA VAL A 160 -13.31 -24.29 6.96
C VAL A 160 -14.45 -24.23 7.98
N LYS A 161 -14.41 -25.06 9.03
CA LYS A 161 -15.44 -25.05 10.08
C LYS A 161 -15.41 -23.79 10.95
N ARG A 162 -14.24 -23.18 11.15
CA ARG A 162 -14.10 -21.91 11.90
C ARG A 162 -14.66 -20.75 11.09
N VAL A 163 -14.27 -20.64 9.82
CA VAL A 163 -14.79 -19.67 8.86
C VAL A 163 -16.32 -19.74 8.76
N ILE A 164 -16.88 -20.94 8.57
CA ILE A 164 -18.35 -21.13 8.50
C ILE A 164 -19.05 -20.67 9.79
N HIS A 165 -18.47 -20.96 10.96
CA HIS A 165 -19.05 -20.52 12.23
C HIS A 165 -19.08 -18.99 12.34
N GLU A 166 -17.94 -18.32 12.13
CA GLU A 166 -17.86 -16.86 12.28
C GLU A 166 -18.61 -16.09 11.18
N LEU A 167 -18.75 -16.66 9.98
CA LEU A 167 -19.64 -16.12 8.93
C LEU A 167 -21.12 -16.18 9.36
N ASN A 168 -21.57 -17.32 9.90
CA ASN A 168 -22.95 -17.46 10.39
C ASN A 168 -23.23 -16.54 11.59
N GLU A 169 -22.27 -16.36 12.51
CA GLU A 169 -22.36 -15.36 13.59
C GLU A 169 -22.47 -13.95 13.02
N MET A 170 -21.61 -13.57 12.05
CA MET A 170 -21.65 -12.24 11.42
C MET A 170 -22.99 -11.97 10.72
N PHE A 171 -23.51 -12.94 9.97
CA PHE A 171 -24.81 -12.80 9.30
C PHE A 171 -25.98 -12.75 10.29
N GLY A 172 -25.88 -13.47 11.42
CA GLY A 172 -26.80 -13.37 12.54
C GLY A 172 -26.80 -11.97 13.18
N VAL A 173 -25.62 -11.40 13.45
CA VAL A 173 -25.47 -10.03 13.99
C VAL A 173 -26.03 -8.99 13.02
N LEU A 174 -25.68 -9.03 11.74
CA LEU A 174 -26.22 -8.11 10.72
C LEU A 174 -27.75 -8.18 10.64
N SER A 175 -28.32 -9.39 10.63
CA SER A 175 -29.77 -9.59 10.58
C SER A 175 -30.47 -9.11 11.86
N GLY A 176 -29.86 -9.34 13.02
CA GLY A 176 -30.36 -8.89 14.32
C GLY A 176 -30.34 -7.36 14.48
N LEU A 177 -29.24 -6.71 14.07
CA LEU A 177 -29.14 -5.26 14.01
C LEU A 177 -30.14 -4.65 13.02
N MET A 178 -30.42 -5.34 11.91
CA MET A 178 -31.45 -4.88 10.97
C MET A 178 -32.85 -4.91 11.58
N ILE A 179 -33.19 -5.91 12.41
CA ILE A 179 -34.46 -5.92 13.17
C ILE A 179 -34.55 -4.71 14.12
N ALA A 180 -33.44 -4.32 14.75
CA ALA A 180 -33.40 -3.17 15.64
C ALA A 180 -33.50 -1.82 14.91
N ASN A 181 -32.93 -1.72 13.70
CA ASN A 181 -32.94 -0.51 12.88
C ASN A 181 -34.25 -0.32 12.09
N ASP A 182 -34.69 -1.36 11.37
CA ASP A 182 -36.00 -1.42 10.70
C ASP A 182 -36.65 -2.79 10.95
N PHE A 183 -37.58 -2.82 11.90
CA PHE A 183 -38.31 -4.03 12.27
C PHE A 183 -39.04 -4.69 11.08
N ARG A 184 -39.53 -3.92 10.09
CA ARG A 184 -40.23 -4.49 8.92
C ARG A 184 -39.26 -5.17 7.98
N GLN A 185 -38.11 -4.55 7.71
CA GLN A 185 -37.08 -5.15 6.85
C GLN A 185 -36.38 -6.30 7.57
N GLY A 186 -35.91 -6.12 8.81
CA GLY A 186 -35.25 -7.18 9.58
C GLY A 186 -36.13 -8.41 9.79
N ARG A 187 -37.43 -8.25 10.05
CA ARG A 187 -38.34 -9.41 10.14
C ARG A 187 -38.43 -10.16 8.81
N ARG A 188 -38.38 -9.49 7.66
CA ARG A 188 -38.34 -10.15 6.33
C ARG A 188 -37.03 -10.88 6.07
N LEU A 189 -35.93 -10.52 6.74
CA LEU A 189 -34.65 -11.23 6.63
C LEU A 189 -34.64 -12.51 7.50
N VAL A 190 -35.19 -12.46 8.71
CA VAL A 190 -35.06 -13.56 9.69
C VAL A 190 -36.24 -14.54 9.68
N GLN A 191 -37.45 -14.10 9.34
CA GLN A 191 -38.63 -14.96 9.43
C GLN A 191 -38.65 -16.00 8.30
N ASP A 192 -38.57 -17.28 8.68
CA ASP A 192 -38.71 -18.46 7.81
C ASP A 192 -37.72 -18.51 6.61
N LYS A 193 -36.58 -17.83 6.73
CA LYS A 193 -35.54 -17.70 5.69
C LYS A 193 -34.19 -18.25 6.11
N GLN A 194 -33.43 -18.74 5.13
CA GLN A 194 -31.99 -19.00 5.25
C GLN A 194 -31.19 -17.77 4.79
N PHE A 195 -29.89 -17.70 5.11
CA PHE A 195 -29.04 -16.59 4.68
C PHE A 195 -28.98 -16.40 3.15
N LYS A 196 -29.07 -17.51 2.40
CA LYS A 196 -29.16 -17.48 0.94
C LYS A 196 -30.38 -16.73 0.40
N ASP A 197 -31.52 -16.79 1.09
CA ASP A 197 -32.75 -16.09 0.71
C ASP A 197 -32.66 -14.56 0.92
N ASN A 198 -31.50 -14.09 1.40
CA ASN A 198 -31.15 -12.70 1.65
C ASN A 198 -29.81 -12.30 0.99
N GLU A 199 -29.40 -13.01 -0.08
CA GLU A 199 -28.17 -12.74 -0.84
C GLU A 199 -27.99 -11.25 -1.16
N ASP A 200 -29.02 -10.61 -1.73
CA ASP A 200 -28.97 -9.21 -2.15
C ASP A 200 -28.63 -8.25 -1.00
N PHE A 201 -29.19 -8.50 0.19
CA PHE A 201 -28.93 -7.70 1.39
C PHE A 201 -27.46 -7.80 1.82
N PHE A 202 -26.91 -9.01 1.94
CA PHE A 202 -25.52 -9.19 2.33
C PHE A 202 -24.56 -8.61 1.28
N ARG A 203 -24.84 -8.85 -0.01
CA ARG A 203 -24.07 -8.28 -1.13
C ARG A 203 -24.06 -6.76 -1.11
N GLN A 204 -25.22 -6.13 -0.93
CA GLN A 204 -25.34 -4.67 -0.85
C GLN A 204 -24.58 -4.12 0.36
N VAL A 205 -24.74 -4.72 1.55
CA VAL A 205 -24.08 -4.27 2.77
C VAL A 205 -22.55 -4.31 2.63
N PHE A 206 -21.99 -5.43 2.14
CA PHE A 206 -20.54 -5.54 1.95
C PHE A 206 -20.00 -4.68 0.80
N GLU A 207 -20.77 -4.45 -0.27
CA GLU A 207 -20.44 -3.48 -1.33
C GLU A 207 -20.31 -2.07 -0.76
N ILE A 208 -21.30 -1.63 0.02
CA ILE A 208 -21.32 -0.31 0.68
C ILE A 208 -20.10 -0.14 1.60
N GLY A 209 -19.75 -1.16 2.39
CA GLY A 209 -18.56 -1.12 3.24
C GLY A 209 -17.25 -0.95 2.47
N ARG A 210 -17.12 -1.64 1.33
CA ARG A 210 -15.96 -1.52 0.44
C ARG A 210 -15.91 -0.15 -0.24
N ARG A 211 -17.01 0.28 -0.86
CA ARG A 211 -17.18 1.60 -1.47
C ARG A 211 -16.85 2.74 -0.50
N TYR A 212 -17.36 2.67 0.73
CA TYR A 212 -17.07 3.65 1.77
C TYR A 212 -15.57 3.74 2.10
N LYS A 213 -14.86 2.60 2.18
CA LYS A 213 -13.41 2.59 2.43
C LYS A 213 -12.63 3.22 1.27
N ILE A 214 -12.97 2.93 0.02
CA ILE A 214 -12.28 3.52 -1.14
C ILE A 214 -12.49 5.04 -1.18
N MET A 215 -13.70 5.51 -0.86
CA MET A 215 -14.00 6.94 -0.72
C MET A 215 -13.28 7.62 0.46
N ASN A 216 -13.12 6.90 1.58
CA ASN A 216 -12.56 7.44 2.83
C ASN A 216 -11.43 6.55 3.40
N PRO A 217 -10.25 6.46 2.74
CA PRO A 217 -9.20 5.51 3.11
C PRO A 217 -8.66 5.66 4.54
N GLU A 218 -8.81 6.82 5.19
CA GLU A 218 -8.40 7.05 6.57
C GLU A 218 -9.39 6.49 7.64
N ARG A 219 -10.59 6.08 7.21
CA ARG A 219 -11.66 5.49 8.05
C ARG A 219 -11.58 3.95 8.07
N MET A 220 -12.45 3.34 8.89
CA MET A 220 -12.53 1.89 9.11
C MET A 220 -11.18 1.19 9.38
N ARG A 221 -10.23 1.87 10.06
CA ARG A 221 -8.84 1.39 10.21
C ARG A 221 -8.76 -0.06 10.75
N ASN A 222 -9.59 -0.37 11.75
CA ASN A 222 -9.61 -1.70 12.39
C ASN A 222 -10.61 -2.66 11.72
N ASN A 223 -11.69 -2.14 11.14
CA ASN A 223 -12.83 -2.95 10.67
C ASN A 223 -12.69 -3.40 9.21
N TYR A 224 -12.03 -2.61 8.36
CA TYR A 224 -11.92 -2.95 6.95
C TYR A 224 -11.06 -4.20 6.69
N GLY A 225 -9.93 -4.35 7.39
CA GLY A 225 -9.09 -5.55 7.29
C GLY A 225 -9.85 -6.82 7.70
N LYS A 226 -10.63 -6.75 8.77
CA LYS A 226 -11.53 -7.82 9.23
C LYS A 226 -12.58 -8.17 8.18
N MET A 227 -13.22 -7.16 7.58
CA MET A 227 -14.23 -7.33 6.54
C MET A 227 -13.65 -7.95 5.25
N ILE A 228 -12.52 -7.44 4.74
CA ILE A 228 -11.97 -7.91 3.47
C ILE A 228 -11.41 -9.34 3.60
N TYR A 229 -10.87 -9.72 4.77
CA TYR A 229 -10.46 -11.10 5.07
C TYR A 229 -11.66 -12.04 5.24
N LEU A 230 -12.76 -11.58 5.84
CA LEU A 230 -14.03 -12.32 5.88
C LEU A 230 -14.58 -12.56 4.47
N LEU A 231 -14.54 -11.56 3.59
CA LEU A 231 -14.99 -11.68 2.20
C LEU A 231 -14.08 -12.57 1.35
N GLN A 232 -12.76 -12.49 1.56
CA GLN A 232 -11.78 -13.38 0.95
C GLN A 232 -12.06 -14.85 1.30
N ASP A 233 -12.37 -15.13 2.57
CA ASP A 233 -12.75 -16.48 3.00
C ASP A 233 -14.12 -16.90 2.44
N ALA A 234 -15.10 -16.00 2.42
CA ALA A 234 -16.43 -16.25 1.88
C ALA A 234 -16.40 -16.60 0.37
N ASN A 235 -15.43 -16.09 -0.38
CA ASN A 235 -15.25 -16.41 -1.80
C ASN A 235 -14.39 -17.68 -2.05
N LEU A 236 -13.82 -18.33 -1.02
CA LEU A 236 -13.19 -19.64 -1.18
C LEU A 236 -14.24 -20.65 -1.65
N ARG A 237 -13.91 -21.44 -2.68
CA ARG A 237 -14.85 -22.34 -3.37
C ARG A 237 -15.67 -23.23 -2.43
N GLU A 238 -15.05 -23.79 -1.39
CA GLU A 238 -15.73 -24.67 -0.42
C GLU A 238 -16.73 -23.91 0.46
N ILE A 239 -16.40 -22.67 0.85
CA ILE A 239 -17.24 -21.80 1.67
C ILE A 239 -18.39 -21.24 0.82
N ARG A 240 -18.10 -20.75 -0.39
CA ARG A 240 -19.10 -20.26 -1.34
C ARG A 240 -20.11 -21.34 -1.72
N ASN A 241 -19.67 -22.59 -1.87
CA ASN A 241 -20.57 -23.74 -2.10
C ASN A 241 -21.44 -24.05 -0.88
N TYR A 242 -20.95 -23.86 0.35
CA TYR A 242 -21.73 -24.02 1.58
C TYR A 242 -22.77 -22.89 1.77
N LEU A 243 -22.37 -21.64 1.52
CA LEU A 243 -23.28 -20.49 1.57
C LEU A 243 -24.35 -20.55 0.48
N GLY A 244 -23.96 -21.00 -0.71
CA GLY A 244 -24.81 -21.09 -1.89
C GLY A 244 -25.06 -19.76 -2.60
N PHE A 245 -24.31 -18.70 -2.24
CA PHE A 245 -24.30 -17.36 -2.86
C PHE A 245 -22.91 -16.69 -2.71
N SER A 246 -22.68 -15.58 -3.42
CA SER A 246 -21.46 -14.74 -3.24
C SER A 246 -21.75 -13.57 -2.31
N CYS A 247 -20.87 -13.29 -1.34
CA CYS A 247 -20.94 -12.05 -0.55
C CYS A 247 -20.34 -10.83 -1.26
N VAL A 248 -19.65 -11.05 -2.39
CA VAL A 248 -18.93 -10.01 -3.15
C VAL A 248 -19.77 -9.60 -4.35
N ALA A 249 -20.16 -8.32 -4.39
CA ALA A 249 -20.74 -7.66 -5.57
C ALA A 249 -19.74 -6.66 -6.19
N PRO A 250 -19.90 -6.28 -7.47
CA PRO A 250 -19.18 -5.15 -8.06
C PRO A 250 -19.50 -3.85 -7.31
N ILE A 251 -18.49 -2.97 -7.16
CA ILE A 251 -18.68 -1.66 -6.53
C ILE A 251 -19.42 -0.72 -7.49
N LYS A 252 -20.37 0.06 -6.96
CA LYS A 252 -21.06 1.10 -7.72
C LYS A 252 -20.13 2.29 -7.97
N THR A 253 -19.89 2.63 -9.23
CA THR A 253 -19.04 3.74 -9.65
C THR A 253 -19.81 4.75 -10.47
N VAL A 254 -19.24 5.94 -10.65
CA VAL A 254 -19.85 6.98 -11.49
C VAL A 254 -20.05 6.47 -12.91
N ALA A 255 -19.07 5.74 -13.46
CA ALA A 255 -19.22 5.12 -14.77
C ALA A 255 -20.29 4.01 -14.79
N SER A 256 -20.45 3.19 -13.74
CA SER A 256 -21.44 2.10 -13.77
C SER A 256 -22.87 2.64 -13.80
N LEU A 257 -23.20 3.64 -12.97
CA LEU A 257 -24.52 4.30 -12.99
C LEU A 257 -24.75 5.05 -14.32
N LEU A 258 -23.77 5.82 -14.80
CA LEU A 258 -23.91 6.52 -16.07
C LEU A 258 -24.02 5.56 -17.27
N LYS A 259 -23.40 4.37 -17.22
CA LYS A 259 -23.63 3.32 -18.21
C LYS A 259 -25.05 2.74 -18.11
N GLU A 260 -25.52 2.40 -16.90
CA GLU A 260 -26.87 1.89 -16.66
C GLU A 260 -27.96 2.86 -17.14
N ARG A 261 -27.74 4.18 -17.01
CA ARG A 261 -28.67 5.21 -17.48
C ARG A 261 -28.47 5.65 -18.94
N HIS A 262 -27.53 5.03 -19.67
CA HIS A 262 -27.12 5.40 -21.04
C HIS A 262 -26.64 6.86 -21.22
N ALA A 263 -25.94 7.40 -20.22
CA ALA A 263 -25.56 8.82 -20.13
C ALA A 263 -24.04 9.07 -19.97
N LEU A 264 -23.19 8.15 -20.45
CA LEU A 264 -21.72 8.28 -20.39
C LEU A 264 -21.17 9.54 -21.08
N GLU A 265 -21.92 10.14 -22.02
CA GLU A 265 -21.55 11.39 -22.69
C GLU A 265 -21.37 12.59 -21.74
N ILE A 266 -21.98 12.56 -20.54
CA ILE A 266 -21.72 13.58 -19.48
C ILE A 266 -20.22 13.71 -19.20
N LEU A 267 -19.49 12.59 -19.20
CA LEU A 267 -18.05 12.54 -18.89
C LEU A 267 -17.16 13.10 -20.02
N ARG A 268 -17.76 13.53 -21.14
CA ARG A 268 -17.10 14.28 -22.23
C ARG A 268 -17.44 15.78 -22.21
N ASP A 269 -18.41 16.22 -21.42
CA ASP A 269 -18.75 17.64 -21.29
C ASP A 269 -17.63 18.38 -20.52
N THR A 270 -17.07 19.43 -21.13
CA THR A 270 -16.00 20.24 -20.53
C THR A 270 -16.45 20.97 -19.27
N ARG A 271 -17.75 21.18 -19.07
CA ARG A 271 -18.32 21.72 -17.83
C ARG A 271 -18.06 20.81 -16.64
N CYS A 272 -17.87 19.51 -16.84
CA CYS A 272 -17.54 18.58 -15.74
C CYS A 272 -16.22 18.95 -15.06
N GLU A 273 -15.23 19.48 -15.77
CA GLU A 273 -13.96 19.94 -15.17
C GLU A 273 -14.22 21.09 -14.17
N VAL A 274 -15.03 22.07 -14.56
CA VAL A 274 -15.42 23.19 -13.70
C VAL A 274 -16.31 22.73 -12.54
N ALA A 275 -17.34 21.93 -12.85
CA ALA A 275 -18.30 21.40 -11.87
C ALA A 275 -17.63 20.56 -10.77
N THR A 276 -16.55 19.85 -11.08
CA THR A 276 -15.86 18.94 -10.15
C THR A 276 -14.62 19.53 -9.49
N SER A 277 -14.09 20.64 -10.04
CA SER A 277 -12.90 21.36 -9.53
C SER A 277 -12.92 21.68 -8.02
N VAL A 278 -11.73 21.83 -7.45
CA VAL A 278 -11.50 21.90 -5.98
C VAL A 278 -10.75 23.18 -5.60
N ALA A 279 -11.42 24.13 -4.97
CA ALA A 279 -10.81 25.41 -4.53
C ALA A 279 -9.67 25.25 -3.51
N ALA A 280 -9.68 24.20 -2.70
CA ALA A 280 -8.73 23.98 -1.60
C ALA A 280 -7.27 23.74 -2.05
N VAL A 281 -7.01 23.67 -3.36
CA VAL A 281 -5.69 23.41 -3.95
C VAL A 281 -4.94 24.71 -4.27
N GLU A 282 -5.64 25.85 -4.35
CA GLU A 282 -5.08 27.13 -4.77
C GLU A 282 -5.08 28.14 -3.60
N PRO A 283 -3.91 28.37 -2.95
CA PRO A 283 -3.81 29.33 -1.85
C PRO A 283 -4.26 30.74 -2.24
N ASP A 284 -4.01 31.13 -3.50
CA ASP A 284 -4.36 32.45 -4.03
C ASP A 284 -5.88 32.63 -4.21
N LEU A 285 -6.63 31.56 -4.48
CA LEU A 285 -8.11 31.59 -4.47
C LEU A 285 -8.63 31.75 -3.04
N LEU A 286 -8.07 30.99 -2.09
CA LEU A 286 -8.49 31.07 -0.68
C LEU A 286 -8.17 32.43 -0.04
N ALA A 287 -7.09 33.08 -0.48
CA ALA A 287 -6.70 34.41 -0.02
C ALA A 287 -7.56 35.55 -0.61
N ASN A 288 -8.34 35.30 -1.67
CA ASN A 288 -9.13 36.32 -2.36
C ASN A 288 -10.64 35.98 -2.34
N PRO A 289 -11.44 36.62 -1.46
CA PRO A 289 -12.88 36.38 -1.35
C PRO A 289 -13.68 36.59 -2.65
N GLU A 290 -13.28 37.53 -3.51
CA GLU A 290 -13.97 37.78 -4.79
C GLU A 290 -13.69 36.66 -5.80
N ALA A 291 -12.43 36.19 -5.86
CA ALA A 291 -12.05 35.06 -6.70
C ALA A 291 -12.75 33.76 -6.25
N LEU A 292 -12.82 33.53 -4.93
CA LEU A 292 -13.54 32.39 -4.35
C LEU A 292 -15.06 32.45 -4.62
N GLN A 293 -15.67 33.63 -4.52
CA GLN A 293 -17.09 33.81 -4.89
C GLN A 293 -17.34 33.57 -6.38
N ARG A 294 -16.44 34.02 -7.26
CA ARG A 294 -16.56 33.76 -8.70
C ARG A 294 -16.43 32.26 -8.98
N PHE A 295 -15.40 31.60 -8.45
CA PHE A 295 -15.22 30.15 -8.55
C PHE A 295 -16.48 29.38 -8.11
N ALA A 296 -17.09 29.77 -6.98
CA ALA A 296 -18.31 29.12 -6.48
C ALA A 296 -19.52 29.31 -7.42
N ARG A 297 -19.65 30.47 -8.07
CA ARG A 297 -20.69 30.72 -9.08
C ARG A 297 -20.44 29.93 -10.35
N ASP A 298 -19.23 30.00 -10.90
CA ASP A 298 -18.85 29.29 -12.13
C ASP A 298 -19.05 27.76 -11.97
N LYS A 299 -18.72 27.21 -10.80
CA LYS A 299 -18.99 25.80 -10.44
C LYS A 299 -20.49 25.49 -10.31
N HIS A 300 -21.28 26.36 -9.72
CA HIS A 300 -22.74 26.18 -9.62
C HIS A 300 -23.42 26.24 -11.00
N ASP A 301 -23.09 27.25 -11.81
CA ASP A 301 -23.64 27.44 -13.16
C ASP A 301 -23.26 26.27 -14.10
N ALA A 302 -22.05 25.71 -13.92
CA ALA A 302 -21.63 24.49 -14.61
C ALA A 302 -22.47 23.27 -14.19
N ILE A 303 -22.70 23.06 -12.89
CA ILE A 303 -23.52 21.95 -12.36
C ILE A 303 -24.96 22.06 -12.89
N GLU A 304 -25.62 23.20 -12.73
CA GLU A 304 -27.01 23.39 -13.15
C GLU A 304 -27.16 23.35 -14.69
N GLY A 305 -26.13 23.77 -15.42
CA GLY A 305 -26.04 23.59 -16.87
C GLY A 305 -26.03 22.10 -17.28
N ILE A 306 -25.21 21.27 -16.63
CA ILE A 306 -25.15 19.83 -16.89
C ILE A 306 -26.47 19.15 -16.49
N VAL A 307 -27.00 19.46 -15.31
CA VAL A 307 -28.27 18.89 -14.82
C VAL A 307 -29.41 19.17 -15.81
N ARG A 308 -29.58 20.44 -16.22
CA ARG A 308 -30.62 20.83 -17.18
C ARG A 308 -30.49 20.10 -18.51
N ASP A 309 -29.27 19.97 -19.04
CA ASP A 309 -29.06 19.47 -20.40
C ASP A 309 -29.06 17.93 -20.50
N TYR A 310 -28.79 17.22 -19.39
CA TYR A 310 -28.72 15.74 -19.35
C TYR A 310 -29.82 15.06 -18.50
N SER A 311 -30.64 15.81 -17.75
CA SER A 311 -31.79 15.25 -17.04
C SER A 311 -32.77 14.58 -18.02
N SER A 312 -33.28 13.41 -17.64
CA SER A 312 -34.15 12.60 -18.49
C SER A 312 -35.09 11.71 -17.67
N ALA A 313 -35.97 10.96 -18.35
CA ALA A 313 -36.78 9.94 -17.69
C ALA A 313 -35.98 8.74 -17.18
N SER A 314 -34.75 8.52 -17.66
CA SER A 314 -33.84 7.45 -17.19
C SER A 314 -32.76 7.96 -16.24
N LEU A 315 -32.52 9.27 -16.16
CA LEU A 315 -31.49 9.87 -15.32
C LEU A 315 -32.05 11.11 -14.62
N SER A 316 -32.27 10.99 -13.31
CA SER A 316 -32.78 12.08 -12.48
C SER A 316 -31.74 13.17 -12.26
N GLU A 317 -32.20 14.38 -11.92
CA GLU A 317 -31.30 15.48 -11.55
C GLU A 317 -30.42 15.13 -10.34
N ASP A 318 -30.96 14.38 -9.38
CA ASP A 318 -30.25 13.99 -8.17
C ASP A 318 -29.15 12.97 -8.45
N GLU A 319 -29.35 12.03 -9.38
CA GLU A 319 -28.29 11.13 -9.87
C GLU A 319 -27.16 11.91 -10.57
N ILE A 320 -27.48 12.93 -11.37
CA ILE A 320 -26.46 13.81 -12.00
C ILE A 320 -25.67 14.55 -10.92
N ARG A 321 -26.35 15.17 -9.95
CA ARG A 321 -25.71 15.87 -8.84
C ARG A 321 -24.89 14.90 -7.97
N LEU A 322 -25.33 13.66 -7.78
CA LEU A 322 -24.60 12.60 -7.08
C LEU A 322 -23.32 12.21 -7.80
N CYS A 323 -23.36 12.02 -9.13
CA CYS A 323 -22.20 11.75 -9.97
C CYS A 323 -21.15 12.87 -9.86
N LEU A 324 -21.56 14.13 -10.06
CA LEU A 324 -20.68 15.30 -9.99
C LEU A 324 -20.09 15.49 -8.58
N ALA A 325 -20.89 15.27 -7.53
CA ALA A 325 -20.41 15.27 -6.15
C ALA A 325 -19.37 14.16 -5.91
N SER A 326 -19.61 12.94 -6.38
CA SER A 326 -18.69 11.80 -6.20
C SER A 326 -17.32 12.03 -6.86
N ILE A 327 -17.32 12.66 -8.04
CA ILE A 327 -16.09 13.09 -8.72
C ILE A 327 -15.41 14.22 -7.93
N SER A 328 -16.16 15.23 -7.47
CA SER A 328 -15.63 16.36 -6.69
C SER A 328 -15.03 15.92 -5.34
N ASP A 329 -15.65 14.96 -4.65
CA ASP A 329 -15.16 14.37 -3.40
C ASP A 329 -13.85 13.61 -3.67
N SER A 330 -13.81 12.80 -4.75
CA SER A 330 -12.61 12.04 -5.16
C SER A 330 -11.44 12.94 -5.57
N GLN A 331 -11.69 14.01 -6.33
CA GLN A 331 -10.67 15.01 -6.66
C GLN A 331 -10.17 15.73 -5.40
N SER A 332 -11.06 16.02 -4.44
CA SER A 332 -10.69 16.66 -3.16
C SER A 332 -9.80 15.76 -2.32
N TYR A 333 -10.10 14.46 -2.24
CA TYR A 333 -9.25 13.46 -1.59
C TYR A 333 -7.86 13.36 -2.25
N LEU A 334 -7.82 13.20 -3.58
CA LEU A 334 -6.55 13.10 -4.31
C LEU A 334 -5.72 14.39 -4.21
N ALA A 335 -6.35 15.56 -4.16
CA ALA A 335 -5.65 16.83 -4.02
C ALA A 335 -5.10 17.05 -2.60
N SER A 336 -5.91 16.81 -1.56
CA SER A 336 -5.49 16.98 -0.17
C SER A 336 -4.32 16.05 0.20
N ASN A 337 -4.31 14.81 -0.33
CA ASN A 337 -3.22 13.87 -0.08
C ASN A 337 -1.94 14.18 -0.89
N ARG A 338 -2.04 14.77 -2.09
CA ARG A 338 -0.88 15.17 -2.91
C ARG A 338 -0.27 16.52 -2.53
N SER A 339 -1.03 17.39 -1.85
CA SER A 339 -0.58 18.73 -1.46
C SER A 339 0.64 18.70 -0.52
N PRO A 340 0.67 17.92 0.58
CA PRO A 340 1.85 17.79 1.43
C PRO A 340 3.08 17.27 0.68
N ILE A 341 2.90 16.29 -0.21
CA ILE A 341 4.00 15.72 -1.01
C ILE A 341 4.59 16.79 -1.93
N THR A 342 3.73 17.57 -2.59
CA THR A 342 4.16 18.67 -3.48
C THR A 342 4.90 19.75 -2.70
N ARG A 343 4.36 20.21 -1.56
CA ARG A 343 5.03 21.19 -0.69
C ARG A 343 6.39 20.70 -0.18
N MET A 344 6.55 19.40 0.09
CA MET A 344 7.86 18.83 0.45
C MET A 344 8.87 18.81 -0.70
N ILE A 345 8.41 18.61 -1.95
CA ILE A 345 9.25 18.78 -3.15
C ILE A 345 9.65 20.25 -3.27
N ASP A 346 8.70 21.18 -3.17
CA ASP A 346 8.95 22.63 -3.27
C ASP A 346 9.97 23.08 -2.21
N TYR A 347 9.86 22.60 -0.97
CA TYR A 347 10.82 22.87 0.10
C TYR A 347 12.21 22.26 -0.16
N LEU A 348 12.29 21.06 -0.73
CA LEU A 348 13.56 20.43 -1.10
C LEU A 348 14.26 21.25 -2.18
N GLU A 349 13.56 21.59 -3.26
CA GLU A 349 14.10 22.33 -4.41
C GLU A 349 14.42 23.79 -4.07
N LYS A 350 13.65 24.42 -3.18
CA LYS A 350 13.90 25.79 -2.69
C LYS A 350 15.16 25.86 -1.82
N TYR A 351 15.28 25.00 -0.81
CA TYR A 351 16.27 25.16 0.26
C TYR A 351 17.56 24.33 0.08
N PHE A 352 17.59 23.33 -0.79
CA PHE A 352 18.76 22.45 -0.99
C PHE A 352 19.16 22.43 -2.46
N LYS A 353 20.47 22.28 -2.75
CA LYS A 353 21.02 22.20 -4.11
C LYS A 353 21.97 21.01 -4.22
N PRO A 354 21.72 20.02 -5.11
CA PRO A 354 22.44 18.76 -5.10
C PRO A 354 23.95 18.91 -5.36
N GLU A 355 24.37 19.95 -6.09
CA GLU A 355 25.77 20.22 -6.41
C GLU A 355 26.56 20.82 -5.24
N LYS A 356 25.89 21.49 -4.28
CA LYS A 356 26.55 22.26 -3.22
C LYS A 356 25.70 22.33 -1.94
N ALA A 357 26.14 21.59 -0.93
CA ALA A 357 25.61 21.71 0.42
C ALA A 357 25.93 23.07 1.05
N GLU A 358 24.93 23.69 1.68
CA GLU A 358 25.12 24.81 2.62
C GLU A 358 25.78 24.30 3.92
N ALA A 359 26.58 25.13 4.58
CA ALA A 359 27.34 24.72 5.76
C ALA A 359 26.39 24.29 6.90
N GLY A 360 26.61 23.11 7.47
CA GLY A 360 25.73 22.52 8.50
C GLY A 360 24.44 21.87 7.96
N LEU A 361 24.11 22.05 6.68
CA LEU A 361 22.87 21.57 6.06
C LEU A 361 23.11 20.49 4.98
N SER A 362 24.21 19.75 5.11
CA SER A 362 24.46 18.61 4.23
C SER A 362 23.52 17.44 4.53
N LEU A 363 22.68 17.10 3.54
CA LEU A 363 21.89 15.88 3.46
C LEU A 363 22.70 14.56 3.47
N GLU A 364 24.04 14.58 3.53
CA GLU A 364 24.85 13.36 3.56
C GLU A 364 24.50 12.44 4.75
N ILE A 365 24.30 11.14 4.46
CA ILE A 365 24.08 10.06 5.42
C ILE A 365 25.14 8.97 5.26
N ARG A 366 25.47 8.27 6.35
CA ARG A 366 26.44 7.16 6.37
C ARG A 366 25.89 6.03 7.24
N ALA A 367 25.94 4.81 6.73
CA ALA A 367 25.52 3.62 7.45
C ALA A 367 26.22 3.50 8.80
N GLY A 368 25.47 3.11 9.84
CA GLY A 368 25.95 3.03 11.22
C GLY A 368 26.00 4.38 11.96
N LYS A 369 25.87 5.53 11.28
CA LYS A 369 25.86 6.85 11.93
C LYS A 369 24.43 7.32 12.21
N ASN A 370 24.15 7.69 13.45
CA ASN A 370 22.84 8.19 13.93
C ASN A 370 21.64 7.23 13.71
N GLY A 371 21.88 5.96 13.38
CA GLY A 371 20.87 4.96 13.05
C GLY A 371 20.60 4.76 11.55
N ALA A 372 21.27 5.51 10.68
CA ALA A 372 21.17 5.31 9.23
C ALA A 372 21.67 3.91 8.83
N ARG A 373 20.96 3.25 7.90
CA ARG A 373 21.39 1.99 7.27
C ARG A 373 21.98 2.22 5.87
N LEU A 374 21.59 3.32 5.20
CA LEU A 374 22.09 3.71 3.88
C LEU A 374 23.28 4.68 3.96
N SER A 375 24.10 4.71 2.91
CA SER A 375 25.22 5.65 2.75
C SER A 375 25.08 6.42 1.43
N HIS A 376 24.79 7.72 1.51
CA HIS A 376 24.62 8.60 0.36
C HIS A 376 25.38 9.92 0.57
N SER A 377 26.08 10.37 -0.47
CA SER A 377 26.56 11.76 -0.56
C SER A 377 25.38 12.74 -0.60
N HIS A 378 25.64 14.03 -0.36
CA HIS A 378 24.61 15.08 -0.45
C HIS A 378 23.78 15.00 -1.74
N ALA A 379 24.45 14.92 -2.90
CA ALA A 379 23.82 14.83 -4.21
C ALA A 379 22.99 13.55 -4.41
N SER A 380 23.41 12.42 -3.84
CA SER A 380 22.66 11.17 -3.91
C SER A 380 21.48 11.13 -2.93
N GLN A 381 21.59 11.71 -1.73
CA GLN A 381 20.46 11.82 -0.82
C GLN A 381 19.39 12.77 -1.36
N TYR A 382 19.78 13.94 -1.87
CA TYR A 382 18.86 14.87 -2.53
C TYR A 382 18.03 14.17 -3.61
N GLU A 383 18.71 13.45 -4.51
CA GLU A 383 18.07 12.74 -5.60
C GLU A 383 17.19 11.57 -5.11
N TYR A 384 17.64 10.82 -4.09
CA TYR A 384 16.87 9.73 -3.47
C TYR A 384 15.57 10.22 -2.81
N VAL A 385 15.63 11.34 -2.10
CA VAL A 385 14.47 11.99 -1.48
C VAL A 385 13.50 12.48 -2.55
N LEU A 386 13.99 13.22 -3.56
CA LEU A 386 13.16 13.75 -4.64
C LEU A 386 12.44 12.63 -5.41
N GLN A 387 13.16 11.55 -5.73
CA GLN A 387 12.59 10.37 -6.39
C GLN A 387 11.53 9.67 -5.54
N SER A 388 11.74 9.59 -4.23
CA SER A 388 10.78 8.99 -3.30
C SER A 388 9.51 9.84 -3.19
N LEU A 389 9.64 11.17 -3.09
CA LEU A 389 8.50 12.09 -3.09
C LEU A 389 7.73 12.08 -4.41
N LEU A 390 8.43 12.02 -5.56
CA LEU A 390 7.79 11.88 -6.89
C LEU A 390 7.05 10.54 -7.01
N LEU A 391 7.64 9.44 -6.55
CA LEU A 391 7.00 8.13 -6.53
C LEU A 391 5.74 8.14 -5.67
N TRP A 392 5.83 8.71 -4.46
CA TRP A 392 4.68 8.89 -3.56
C TRP A 392 3.58 9.72 -4.22
N LYS A 393 3.91 10.85 -4.87
CA LYS A 393 2.94 11.69 -5.60
C LYS A 393 2.25 10.92 -6.72
N ASN A 394 2.97 10.07 -7.45
CA ASN A 394 2.41 9.25 -8.53
C ASN A 394 1.54 8.10 -8.00
N ILE A 395 1.96 7.43 -6.92
CA ILE A 395 1.15 6.40 -6.24
C ILE A 395 -0.14 7.01 -5.67
N THR A 396 -0.07 8.16 -5.00
CA THR A 396 -1.25 8.88 -4.51
C THR A 396 -2.16 9.32 -5.67
N THR A 397 -1.61 9.70 -6.82
CA THR A 397 -2.42 10.03 -8.01
C THR A 397 -3.20 8.82 -8.54
N SER A 398 -2.60 7.62 -8.46
CA SER A 398 -3.25 6.36 -8.87
C SER A 398 -4.06 5.68 -7.76
N MET A 399 -4.27 6.31 -6.60
CA MET A 399 -4.78 5.65 -5.39
C MET A 399 -6.15 4.96 -5.57
N LEU A 400 -7.07 5.56 -6.33
CA LEU A 400 -8.39 4.95 -6.60
C LEU A 400 -8.28 3.67 -7.43
N ARG A 401 -7.37 3.65 -8.42
CA ARG A 401 -7.10 2.47 -9.25
C ARG A 401 -6.36 1.39 -8.45
N LEU A 402 -5.47 1.80 -7.54
CA LEU A 402 -4.78 0.90 -6.63
C LEU A 402 -5.76 0.19 -5.68
N TRP A 403 -6.76 0.88 -5.13
CA TRP A 403 -7.81 0.23 -4.34
C TRP A 403 -8.55 -0.86 -5.12
N TRP A 404 -8.81 -0.64 -6.42
CA TRP A 404 -9.48 -1.63 -7.27
C TRP A 404 -8.65 -2.91 -7.44
N VAL A 405 -7.41 -2.80 -7.92
CA VAL A 405 -6.54 -3.97 -8.14
C VAL A 405 -6.17 -4.68 -6.83
N VAL A 406 -6.12 -3.95 -5.70
CA VAL A 406 -5.93 -4.55 -4.38
C VAL A 406 -7.10 -5.45 -4.00
N GLU A 407 -8.34 -5.00 -4.22
CA GLU A 407 -9.51 -5.86 -3.97
C GLU A 407 -9.62 -7.00 -4.96
N GLU A 408 -9.24 -6.79 -6.22
CA GLU A 408 -9.19 -7.83 -7.25
C GLU A 408 -8.22 -8.96 -6.86
N ASP A 409 -7.00 -8.63 -6.44
CA ASP A 409 -6.03 -9.59 -5.93
C ASP A 409 -6.53 -10.32 -4.66
N LEU A 410 -7.13 -9.59 -3.72
CA LEU A 410 -7.61 -10.15 -2.45
C LEU A 410 -8.84 -11.05 -2.63
N LEU A 411 -9.80 -10.64 -3.45
CA LEU A 411 -11.12 -11.27 -3.60
C LEU A 411 -11.25 -12.15 -4.84
N GLY A 412 -10.31 -12.13 -5.80
CA GLY A 412 -10.36 -12.90 -7.05
C GLY A 412 -10.31 -14.43 -6.91
N GLY A 413 -10.29 -14.96 -5.69
CA GLY A 413 -10.29 -16.40 -5.40
C GLY A 413 -8.89 -17.05 -5.35
N SER A 414 -7.84 -16.26 -5.54
CA SER A 414 -6.44 -16.68 -5.38
C SER A 414 -6.16 -17.17 -3.95
N MET A 415 -5.62 -18.39 -3.80
CA MET A 415 -5.34 -18.96 -2.48
C MET A 415 -4.24 -18.17 -1.73
N TYR A 416 -4.53 -17.79 -0.49
CA TYR A 416 -3.54 -17.30 0.46
C TYR A 416 -2.96 -18.44 1.31
N ARG A 417 -1.86 -18.18 2.01
CA ARG A 417 -1.27 -19.06 3.03
C ARG A 417 -1.09 -18.29 4.33
N LEU A 418 -1.72 -18.74 5.40
CA LEU A 418 -1.49 -18.20 6.73
C LEU A 418 -0.06 -18.59 7.18
N ARG A 419 0.81 -17.61 7.42
CA ARG A 419 2.23 -17.80 7.73
C ARG A 419 2.71 -16.80 8.76
N ASP A 420 3.55 -17.25 9.68
CA ASP A 420 4.36 -16.31 10.48
C ASP A 420 5.36 -15.62 9.55
N THR A 421 5.51 -14.32 9.74
CA THR A 421 6.34 -13.42 8.94
C THR A 421 7.48 -12.80 9.75
N GLY A 422 7.60 -13.15 11.04
CA GLY A 422 8.44 -12.44 12.01
C GLY A 422 7.75 -11.20 12.60
N GLN A 423 6.79 -10.63 11.87
CA GLN A 423 5.89 -9.55 12.32
C GLN A 423 4.51 -10.08 12.77
N GLY A 424 4.42 -11.39 13.03
CA GLY A 424 3.19 -12.10 13.38
C GLY A 424 2.59 -12.93 12.23
N LEU A 425 1.44 -13.52 12.52
CA LEU A 425 0.74 -14.46 11.66
C LEU A 425 -0.10 -13.71 10.62
N ASN A 426 0.33 -13.76 9.36
CA ASN A 426 -0.24 -12.98 8.26
C ASN A 426 -0.77 -13.87 7.12
N ARG A 427 -1.81 -13.37 6.42
CA ARG A 427 -2.32 -13.96 5.18
C ARG A 427 -1.40 -13.60 4.02
N MET A 428 -0.48 -14.50 3.68
CA MET A 428 0.47 -14.33 2.58
C MET A 428 -0.20 -14.71 1.25
N GLN A 429 -0.33 -13.76 0.31
CA GLN A 429 -1.05 -13.94 -0.95
C GLN A 429 -0.36 -13.16 -2.08
N HIS A 430 -0.15 -13.81 -3.23
CA HIS A 430 0.33 -13.11 -4.43
C HIS A 430 -0.71 -12.09 -4.92
N ALA A 431 -0.22 -10.96 -5.41
CA ALA A 431 -1.04 -9.84 -5.88
C ALA A 431 -0.51 -9.32 -7.24
N PRO A 432 -0.73 -10.08 -8.34
CA PRO A 432 -0.23 -9.74 -9.67
C PRO A 432 -0.72 -8.39 -10.20
N GLU A 433 -1.99 -8.02 -9.99
CA GLU A 433 -2.55 -6.81 -10.60
C GLU A 433 -2.04 -5.55 -9.90
N THR A 434 -1.98 -5.59 -8.55
CA THR A 434 -1.31 -4.57 -7.74
C THR A 434 0.16 -4.46 -8.12
N SER A 435 0.87 -5.58 -8.32
CA SER A 435 2.27 -5.59 -8.76
C SER A 435 2.46 -4.87 -10.10
N HIS A 436 1.64 -5.22 -11.09
CA HIS A 436 1.71 -4.66 -12.44
C HIS A 436 1.44 -3.15 -12.47
N LEU A 437 0.42 -2.69 -11.73
CA LEU A 437 0.12 -1.25 -11.63
C LEU A 437 1.25 -0.49 -10.92
N VAL A 438 1.79 -1.02 -9.82
CA VAL A 438 2.90 -0.40 -9.07
C VAL A 438 4.18 -0.34 -9.92
N HIS A 439 4.52 -1.40 -10.65
CA HIS A 439 5.66 -1.39 -11.56
C HIS A 439 5.49 -0.38 -12.72
N THR A 440 4.26 -0.21 -13.22
CA THR A 440 3.94 0.83 -14.21
C THR A 440 4.17 2.24 -13.65
N ILE A 441 3.70 2.50 -12.43
CA ILE A 441 3.90 3.78 -11.72
C ILE A 441 5.40 4.04 -11.43
N LEU A 442 6.14 3.01 -11.01
CA LEU A 442 7.57 3.09 -10.77
C LEU A 442 8.34 3.43 -12.05
N HIS A 443 8.08 2.71 -13.15
CA HIS A 443 8.73 2.95 -14.44
C HIS A 443 8.41 4.34 -15.01
N HIS A 444 7.17 4.83 -14.83
CA HIS A 444 6.83 6.22 -15.15
C HIS A 444 7.66 7.21 -14.31
N THR A 445 7.75 6.98 -12.99
CA THR A 445 8.52 7.83 -12.07
C THR A 445 10.02 7.85 -12.41
N GLN A 446 10.60 6.70 -12.74
CA GLN A 446 12.00 6.56 -13.16
C GLN A 446 12.32 7.41 -14.41
N LYS A 447 11.39 7.53 -15.35
CA LYS A 447 11.55 8.36 -16.56
C LYS A 447 11.56 9.87 -16.28
N LEU A 448 11.09 10.32 -15.10
CA LEU A 448 11.11 11.74 -14.74
C LEU A 448 12.51 12.24 -14.37
N ARG A 449 13.48 11.35 -14.12
CA ARG A 449 14.84 11.66 -13.65
C ARG A 449 15.91 10.96 -14.50
N PRO A 450 17.13 11.51 -14.62
CA PRO A 450 18.17 10.94 -15.49
C PRO A 450 18.86 9.68 -14.93
N ARG A 451 18.67 9.36 -13.64
CA ARG A 451 19.21 8.18 -12.95
C ARG A 451 18.22 7.72 -11.90
N TRP A 452 18.31 6.48 -11.41
CA TRP A 452 17.59 6.00 -10.23
C TRP A 452 18.55 5.81 -9.05
N VAL A 453 18.09 6.09 -7.83
CA VAL A 453 18.84 5.86 -6.58
C VAL A 453 18.05 4.94 -5.66
N GLY A 454 18.73 3.99 -5.03
CA GLY A 454 18.12 2.93 -4.22
C GLY A 454 17.63 1.75 -5.05
N SER A 455 16.91 0.82 -4.40
CA SER A 455 16.38 -0.37 -5.05
C SER A 455 15.11 -0.06 -5.86
N SER A 456 14.83 -0.93 -6.82
CA SER A 456 13.58 -0.98 -7.61
C SER A 456 12.71 -2.19 -7.22
N VAL A 457 13.12 -2.98 -6.22
CA VAL A 457 12.36 -4.12 -5.70
C VAL A 457 11.10 -3.60 -5.01
N VAL A 458 9.96 -4.19 -5.37
CA VAL A 458 8.66 -4.02 -4.73
C VAL A 458 8.36 -5.32 -4.00
N HIS A 459 8.28 -5.29 -2.67
CA HIS A 459 7.81 -6.45 -1.91
C HIS A 459 6.30 -6.53 -1.99
N LEU A 460 5.77 -7.71 -2.35
CA LEU A 460 4.33 -7.94 -2.49
C LEU A 460 4.01 -9.44 -2.56
N GLY A 461 3.21 -9.93 -1.61
CA GLY A 461 2.91 -11.36 -1.47
C GLY A 461 4.03 -12.18 -0.83
N ASP A 462 4.89 -11.53 -0.03
CA ASP A 462 6.05 -12.14 0.64
C ASP A 462 6.07 -11.84 2.15
N HIS A 463 7.20 -12.03 2.84
CA HIS A 463 7.30 -11.81 4.28
C HIS A 463 7.35 -10.32 4.67
N ASN A 464 7.79 -9.43 3.77
CA ASN A 464 7.91 -7.99 4.01
C ASN A 464 6.62 -7.23 3.69
N VAL A 465 5.84 -7.74 2.72
CA VAL A 465 4.50 -7.26 2.39
C VAL A 465 3.60 -8.48 2.10
N PRO A 466 2.85 -8.98 3.10
CA PRO A 466 2.11 -10.25 2.97
C PRO A 466 1.05 -10.29 1.87
N ASN A 467 0.39 -9.18 1.58
CA ASN A 467 -0.68 -9.11 0.60
C ASN A 467 -0.92 -7.66 0.12
N ALA A 468 -1.82 -7.49 -0.83
CA ALA A 468 -2.17 -6.19 -1.42
C ALA A 468 -2.75 -5.18 -0.41
N LEU A 469 -3.47 -5.63 0.62
CA LEU A 469 -4.00 -4.75 1.68
C LEU A 469 -2.85 -4.09 2.46
N MET A 470 -1.87 -4.89 2.86
CA MET A 470 -0.68 -4.40 3.59
C MET A 470 0.18 -3.48 2.72
N PHE A 471 0.17 -3.68 1.38
CA PHE A 471 0.81 -2.75 0.46
C PHE A 471 0.12 -1.39 0.44
N ILE A 472 -1.18 -1.34 0.16
CA ILE A 472 -1.88 -0.06 -0.01
C ILE A 472 -1.96 0.73 1.29
N ASP A 473 -2.13 0.07 2.44
CA ASP A 473 -2.23 0.76 3.73
C ASP A 473 -1.00 1.61 4.01
N LYS A 474 0.23 1.09 3.77
CA LYS A 474 1.49 1.87 3.84
C LYS A 474 1.33 3.21 3.12
N TYR A 475 0.86 3.22 1.87
CA TYR A 475 0.77 4.43 1.05
C TYR A 475 -0.39 5.37 1.43
N THR A 476 -1.42 4.90 2.13
CA THR A 476 -2.46 5.80 2.69
C THR A 476 -1.91 6.71 3.81
N GLN A 477 -0.78 6.35 4.42
CA GLN A 477 -0.19 7.06 5.55
C GLN A 477 0.67 8.28 5.14
N ILE A 478 1.03 8.42 3.86
CA ILE A 478 1.98 9.46 3.40
C ILE A 478 1.52 10.88 3.78
N SER A 479 0.25 11.20 3.53
CA SER A 479 -0.30 12.52 3.82
C SER A 479 -0.30 12.82 5.33
N ARG A 480 -0.55 11.81 6.16
CA ARG A 480 -0.52 11.90 7.64
C ARG A 480 0.88 12.11 8.20
N ILE A 481 1.88 11.48 7.59
CA ILE A 481 3.30 11.70 7.92
C ILE A 481 3.73 13.12 7.52
N LEU A 482 3.41 13.55 6.30
CA LEU A 482 3.95 14.80 5.74
C LEU A 482 3.19 16.06 6.15
N SER A 483 1.86 16.01 6.35
CA SER A 483 1.07 17.21 6.66
C SER A 483 1.54 17.94 7.93
N PRO A 484 1.80 17.25 9.07
CA PRO A 484 2.29 17.93 10.27
C PRO A 484 3.65 18.61 10.07
N ILE A 485 4.54 17.99 9.29
CA ILE A 485 5.86 18.55 8.97
C ILE A 485 5.69 19.80 8.10
N VAL A 486 4.88 19.71 7.04
CA VAL A 486 4.61 20.79 6.10
C VAL A 486 3.95 21.98 6.78
N ASN A 487 2.96 21.74 7.65
CA ASN A 487 2.26 22.78 8.40
C ASN A 487 3.20 23.46 9.40
N THR A 488 3.97 22.68 10.18
CA THR A 488 4.98 23.24 11.10
C THR A 488 6.01 24.11 10.35
N VAL A 489 6.53 23.64 9.21
CA VAL A 489 7.45 24.41 8.37
C VAL A 489 6.79 25.68 7.82
N HIS A 490 5.52 25.61 7.40
CA HIS A 490 4.75 26.74 6.90
C HIS A 490 4.51 27.81 7.98
N ASP A 491 4.22 27.43 9.22
CA ASP A 491 3.78 28.35 10.28
C ASP A 491 4.95 28.99 11.05
N ILE A 492 6.16 28.44 10.96
CA ILE A 492 7.38 28.98 11.61
C ILE A 492 7.62 30.49 11.40
N PRO A 493 7.44 31.08 10.20
CA PRO A 493 7.57 32.53 10.01
C PRO A 493 6.55 33.34 10.82
N ALA A 494 5.30 32.85 10.94
CA ALA A 494 4.28 33.49 11.77
C ALA A 494 4.60 33.34 13.26
N LEU A 495 5.09 32.17 13.69
CA LEU A 495 5.56 31.96 15.06
C LEU A 495 6.78 32.84 15.41
N ALA A 496 7.70 33.08 14.48
CA ALA A 496 8.82 33.99 14.68
C ALA A 496 8.37 35.47 14.75
N ALA A 497 7.24 35.82 14.13
CA ALA A 497 6.66 37.15 14.25
C ALA A 497 5.97 37.41 15.60
N GLN A 498 5.55 36.36 16.34
CA GLN A 498 4.88 36.50 17.63
C GLN A 498 5.85 36.79 18.79
N ALA A 499 5.49 37.72 19.67
CA ALA A 499 6.35 38.18 20.77
C ALA A 499 6.78 37.08 21.75
N ASN A 500 5.89 36.11 22.01
CA ASN A 500 6.12 35.04 23.00
C ASN A 500 7.10 33.96 22.52
N THR A 501 7.26 33.81 21.21
CA THR A 501 7.98 32.69 20.57
C THR A 501 9.19 33.14 19.76
N ARG A 502 9.27 34.42 19.38
CA ARG A 502 10.39 35.01 18.64
C ARG A 502 11.74 34.73 19.29
N ALA A 503 11.92 35.12 20.54
CA ALA A 503 13.21 34.97 21.25
C ALA A 503 13.66 33.50 21.27
N PHE A 504 12.75 32.56 21.56
CA PHE A 504 13.06 31.13 21.53
C PHE A 504 13.51 30.65 20.14
N ILE A 505 12.87 31.12 19.06
CA ILE A 505 13.22 30.76 17.67
C ILE A 505 14.55 31.39 17.23
N GLU A 506 14.79 32.66 17.59
CA GLU A 506 16.02 33.38 17.28
C GLU A 506 17.21 32.80 18.05
N ASP A 507 17.11 32.68 19.38
CA ASP A 507 18.19 32.23 20.26
C ASP A 507 18.53 30.73 20.08
N SER A 508 17.53 29.87 19.89
CA SER A 508 17.75 28.41 19.85
C SER A 508 18.08 27.86 18.45
N PHE A 509 17.69 28.59 17.40
CA PHE A 509 17.76 28.09 16.02
C PHE A 509 18.33 29.08 15.00
N GLY A 510 18.61 30.33 15.37
CA GLY A 510 19.11 31.36 14.44
C GLY A 510 18.02 31.96 13.54
N GLY A 511 16.76 31.91 13.96
CA GLY A 511 15.63 32.51 13.24
C GLY A 511 14.82 31.55 12.37
N ALA A 512 13.76 32.09 11.74
CA ALA A 512 12.72 31.32 11.06
C ALA A 512 13.24 30.43 9.92
N GLU A 513 14.00 30.98 8.97
CA GLU A 513 14.50 30.21 7.81
C GLU A 513 15.49 29.12 8.25
N ALA A 514 16.37 29.43 9.21
CA ALA A 514 17.33 28.47 9.76
C ALA A 514 16.61 27.28 10.44
N LEU A 515 15.54 27.56 11.19
CA LEU A 515 14.68 26.54 11.79
C LEU A 515 13.94 25.69 10.73
N GLN A 516 13.34 26.31 9.71
CA GLN A 516 12.73 25.59 8.57
C GLN A 516 13.74 24.64 7.92
N LYS A 517 14.92 25.15 7.53
CA LYS A 517 16.00 24.36 6.93
C LYS A 517 16.47 23.24 7.85
N ARG A 518 16.54 23.46 9.16
CA ARG A 518 16.98 22.44 10.14
C ARG A 518 15.99 21.28 10.27
N ILE A 519 14.68 21.55 10.32
CA ILE A 519 13.64 20.50 10.33
C ILE A 519 13.68 19.71 9.03
N LEU A 520 13.68 20.40 7.89
CA LEU A 520 13.71 19.78 6.56
C LEU A 520 14.98 18.94 6.35
N CYS A 521 16.15 19.45 6.73
CA CYS A 521 17.42 18.72 6.64
C CYS A 521 17.39 17.44 7.49
N ASP A 522 16.90 17.50 8.73
CA ASP A 522 16.80 16.33 9.59
C ASP A 522 15.81 15.28 9.03
N PHE A 523 14.67 15.70 8.48
CA PHE A 523 13.70 14.80 7.85
C PHE A 523 14.21 14.21 6.52
N PHE A 524 14.74 15.02 5.59
CA PHE A 524 15.27 14.54 4.31
C PHE A 524 16.49 13.62 4.47
N LYS A 525 17.17 13.67 5.62
CA LYS A 525 18.14 12.65 6.02
C LYS A 525 17.44 11.44 6.62
N HIS A 526 16.84 11.61 7.79
CA HIS A 526 16.49 10.50 8.68
C HIS A 526 15.09 9.90 8.46
N GLY A 527 14.25 10.54 7.63
CA GLY A 527 13.06 9.94 7.04
C GLY A 527 13.36 9.10 5.79
N PHE A 528 14.60 9.09 5.30
CA PHE A 528 15.02 8.44 4.05
C PHE A 528 16.42 7.79 4.17
N ASP A 529 16.78 7.25 5.34
CA ASP A 529 18.12 6.68 5.60
C ASP A 529 18.15 5.14 5.76
N GLY A 530 17.04 4.46 5.48
CA GLY A 530 16.88 3.01 5.63
C GLY A 530 16.71 2.55 7.07
N SER A 531 16.62 3.46 8.05
CA SER A 531 16.29 3.11 9.43
C SER A 531 14.84 2.62 9.57
N GLY A 532 14.55 1.92 10.68
CA GLY A 532 13.23 1.35 10.97
C GLY A 532 12.98 -0.06 10.41
N ALA A 533 13.83 -0.56 9.51
CA ALA A 533 13.81 -1.96 9.08
C ALA A 533 14.52 -2.87 10.11
N ASP A 534 13.97 -4.08 10.27
CA ASP A 534 14.44 -5.09 11.22
C ASP A 534 15.90 -5.50 10.92
N ASN A 535 16.17 -5.86 9.65
CA ASN A 535 17.47 -6.36 9.21
C ASN A 535 18.20 -5.44 8.21
N PHE A 536 19.51 -5.65 8.03
CA PHE A 536 20.31 -4.92 7.05
C PHE A 536 19.98 -5.24 5.58
N PHE A 537 19.38 -6.40 5.29
CA PHE A 537 18.97 -6.78 3.93
C PHE A 537 17.67 -6.07 3.52
N ASP A 538 16.75 -5.89 4.46
CA ASP A 538 15.46 -5.20 4.28
C ASP A 538 15.57 -3.67 4.50
N ALA A 539 16.79 -3.12 4.45
CA ALA A 539 17.13 -1.75 4.84
C ALA A 539 16.57 -0.64 3.92
N GLY A 540 15.25 -0.49 3.88
CA GLY A 540 14.46 0.67 3.45
C GLY A 540 14.70 1.22 2.04
N SER A 541 15.49 0.55 1.21
CA SER A 541 15.81 1.01 -0.16
C SER A 541 14.87 0.47 -1.22
N CYS A 542 14.19 -0.65 -0.94
CA CYS A 542 13.04 -1.16 -1.68
C CYS A 542 11.90 -0.13 -1.69
N ILE A 543 10.99 -0.27 -2.65
CA ILE A 543 9.96 0.73 -2.94
C ILE A 543 9.02 0.94 -1.74
N ASP A 544 8.52 -0.15 -1.17
CA ASP A 544 7.66 -0.16 0.01
C ASP A 544 8.43 0.10 1.33
N GLY A 545 9.74 -0.17 1.35
CA GLY A 545 10.62 0.14 2.50
C GLY A 545 10.97 1.63 2.65
N ARG A 546 10.78 2.45 1.60
CA ARG A 546 11.05 3.91 1.66
C ARG A 546 10.22 4.64 2.70
N LEU A 547 9.02 4.15 3.03
CA LEU A 547 8.19 4.73 4.09
C LEU A 547 8.65 4.34 5.50
N THR A 548 9.31 3.20 5.66
CA THR A 548 9.68 2.66 6.98
C THR A 548 10.59 3.64 7.75
N SER A 549 11.51 4.31 7.06
CA SER A 549 12.35 5.36 7.66
C SER A 549 11.57 6.61 8.04
N ALA A 550 10.57 7.00 7.25
CA ALA A 550 9.70 8.14 7.59
C ALA A 550 8.83 7.83 8.83
N TRP A 551 8.34 6.59 8.97
CA TRP A 551 7.66 6.12 10.18
C TRP A 551 8.58 6.11 11.41
N ASN A 552 9.81 5.60 11.26
CA ASN A 552 10.82 5.63 12.32
C ASN A 552 11.30 7.05 12.68
N TRP A 553 11.21 8.01 11.76
CA TRP A 553 11.41 9.42 12.08
C TRP A 553 10.27 9.96 12.93
N CYS A 554 9.02 9.64 12.56
CA CYS A 554 7.81 10.05 13.29
C CYS A 554 7.81 9.51 14.74
N SER A 555 8.15 8.23 14.95
CA SER A 555 8.23 7.62 16.30
C SER A 555 9.33 8.23 17.18
N ARG A 556 10.23 9.04 16.62
CA ARG A 556 11.33 9.72 17.33
C ARG A 556 11.14 11.24 17.40
N ILE A 557 10.00 11.79 16.96
CA ILE A 557 9.77 13.25 16.88
C ILE A 557 9.93 13.95 18.23
N GLU A 558 9.44 13.32 19.32
CA GLU A 558 9.53 13.81 20.69
C GLU A 558 10.98 14.03 21.16
N LYS A 559 11.94 13.33 20.54
CA LYS A 559 13.38 13.34 20.87
C LYS A 559 14.15 14.35 20.02
N LYS A 560 13.48 15.05 19.10
CA LYS A 560 14.09 16.07 18.23
C LYS A 560 14.14 17.43 18.95
N PRO A 561 15.21 18.22 18.80
CA PRO A 561 15.35 19.50 19.50
C PRO A 561 14.30 20.55 19.09
N PHE A 562 13.63 20.35 17.96
CA PHE A 562 12.56 21.21 17.45
C PHE A 562 11.15 20.69 17.79
N PHE A 563 11.00 19.66 18.63
CA PHE A 563 9.68 19.09 18.97
C PHE A 563 8.69 20.13 19.54
N HIS A 564 9.16 21.03 20.40
CA HIS A 564 8.31 22.10 20.94
C HIS A 564 7.79 23.05 19.85
N VAL A 565 8.46 23.17 18.70
CA VAL A 565 7.99 23.97 17.56
C VAL A 565 6.78 23.31 16.89
N PHE A 566 6.79 21.97 16.78
CA PHE A 566 5.61 21.21 16.32
C PHE A 566 4.41 21.49 17.25
N LEU A 567 4.60 21.41 18.58
CA LEU A 567 3.53 21.70 19.55
C LEU A 567 3.01 23.15 19.43
N MET A 568 3.90 24.14 19.24
CA MET A 568 3.51 25.54 19.03
C MET A 568 2.78 25.77 17.68
N ALA A 569 3.05 24.94 16.68
CA ALA A 569 2.32 24.89 15.41
C ALA A 569 1.04 24.02 15.46
N GLY A 570 0.56 23.65 16.65
CA GLY A 570 -0.69 22.90 16.82
C GLY A 570 -0.58 21.40 16.52
N PHE A 571 0.62 20.81 16.56
CA PHE A 571 0.79 19.36 16.40
C PHE A 571 0.20 18.59 17.58
N VAL A 572 -0.71 17.67 17.28
CA VAL A 572 -1.39 16.78 18.26
C VAL A 572 -1.04 15.30 18.09
N GLY A 573 -0.27 14.95 17.06
CA GLY A 573 0.07 13.59 16.67
C GLY A 573 -0.04 13.36 15.16
N PHE A 574 0.65 12.36 14.62
CA PHE A 574 0.55 11.98 13.20
C PHE A 574 -0.77 11.26 12.86
N ASP A 575 -1.48 10.78 13.88
CA ASP A 575 -2.79 10.12 13.74
C ASP A 575 -3.99 11.08 13.86
N GLY A 576 -3.73 12.35 14.13
CA GLY A 576 -4.72 13.37 14.45
C GLY A 576 -5.13 13.35 15.92
N HIS A 577 -6.26 14.00 16.24
CA HIS A 577 -6.93 13.76 17.51
C HIS A 577 -7.56 12.37 17.52
N PHE A 578 -7.35 11.62 18.60
CA PHE A 578 -8.21 10.50 18.95
C PHE A 578 -9.56 11.04 19.46
N GLU A 579 -10.43 11.43 18.53
CA GLU A 579 -11.86 11.50 18.81
C GLU A 579 -12.32 10.06 19.13
N LYS A 580 -12.88 9.88 20.34
CA LYS A 580 -13.45 8.62 20.82
C LYS A 580 -14.94 8.54 20.49
#